data_AF-A0A0H1YZ32-F1
#
_entry.id   AF-A0A0H1YZ32-F1
#
_cell.length_a   1.000
_cell.length_b   1.000
_cell.length_c   1.000
_cell.angle_alpha   90.00
_cell.angle_beta   90.00
_cell.angle_gamma   90.00
#
_symmetry.space_group_name_H-M   'P 1'
#
loop_
_entity.id
_entity.type
_entity.pdbx_description
1 polymer ?
#
loop_
_entity_poly.entity_id
_entity_poly.type
_entity_poly.pdbx_seq_one_letter_code
_entity_poly.pdbx_strand_id
1 'polypeptide(L)'
;MLHSKKIHSLSLIAVLSLATYTSLQPNHVAAEQSQKTSTVHMSQKTIEHKLKVADKEAAPLYAKIDHIQRHIEVKKAKDLKVIELYINKDINQLEKQNKRLLTKFYTSIDNQTWDSTSEVKKLIDKTNLSTNEKDRLKLYFEQRAYLETRLNDRYQKFDNSIENQNKELKILTSKIEKIYQKHGITKEVLKTYYAKKTVRAD
;
A
#
# COMPACT_ATOMS: atom_id res chain seq x y z
N MET A 1 9.36 37.90 4.89
CA MET A 1 9.39 37.49 3.47
C MET A 1 9.80 36.03 3.40
N LEU A 2 8.85 35.12 3.25
CA LEU A 2 9.13 33.69 3.06
C LEU A 2 8.68 33.30 1.67
N HIS A 3 9.67 33.05 0.81
CA HIS A 3 9.50 32.71 -0.59
C HIS A 3 8.64 31.46 -0.72
N SER A 4 7.44 31.69 -1.25
CA SER A 4 6.38 30.74 -1.39
C SER A 4 6.65 29.72 -2.50
N LYS A 5 6.30 28.46 -2.22
CA LYS A 5 5.43 27.65 -3.08
C LYS A 5 5.84 27.59 -4.56
N LYS A 6 6.66 26.61 -4.97
CA LYS A 6 6.62 26.11 -6.37
C LYS A 6 7.28 24.78 -6.74
N ILE A 7 7.88 24.00 -5.82
CA ILE A 7 8.69 22.84 -6.26
C ILE A 7 8.11 21.45 -5.92
N HIS A 8 7.08 21.33 -5.09
CA HIS A 8 6.69 19.99 -4.57
C HIS A 8 5.49 19.29 -5.25
N SER A 9 4.85 19.87 -6.28
CA SER A 9 3.67 19.24 -6.92
C SER A 9 3.98 18.37 -8.13
N LEU A 10 5.22 18.37 -8.64
CA LEU A 10 5.60 17.63 -9.86
C LEU A 10 6.05 16.18 -9.62
N SER A 11 6.14 15.75 -8.36
CA SER A 11 6.63 14.43 -7.95
C SER A 11 5.51 13.51 -7.47
N LEU A 12 4.38 14.01 -6.95
CA LEU A 12 3.38 13.16 -6.31
C LEU A 12 2.58 12.29 -7.30
N ILE A 13 2.30 12.78 -8.51
CA ILE A 13 1.52 12.04 -9.51
C ILE A 13 2.36 10.97 -10.21
N ALA A 14 3.65 11.23 -10.45
CA ALA A 14 4.59 10.21 -10.93
C ALA A 14 4.73 9.05 -9.92
N VAL A 15 4.71 9.37 -8.62
CA VAL A 15 4.71 8.38 -7.53
C VAL A 15 3.37 7.64 -7.42
N LEU A 16 2.22 8.30 -7.60
CA LEU A 16 0.90 7.64 -7.56
C LEU A 16 0.65 6.71 -8.77
N SER A 17 1.22 7.01 -9.94
CA SER A 17 1.21 6.09 -11.09
C SER A 17 2.16 4.89 -10.93
N LEU A 18 3.13 4.94 -10.01
CA LEU A 18 3.97 3.80 -9.64
C LEU A 18 3.44 3.02 -8.43
N ALA A 19 2.80 3.68 -7.46
CA ALA A 19 2.29 3.07 -6.24
C ALA A 19 1.03 2.21 -6.46
N THR A 20 0.38 2.32 -7.62
CA THR A 20 -0.74 1.46 -8.01
C THR A 20 -0.32 0.12 -8.62
N TYR A 21 0.98 -0.18 -8.71
CA TYR A 21 1.51 -1.43 -9.30
C TYR A 21 2.26 -2.36 -8.34
N THR A 22 2.39 -2.05 -7.05
CA THR A 22 3.11 -2.94 -6.10
C THR A 22 2.21 -3.89 -5.30
N SER A 23 0.89 -3.87 -5.52
CA SER A 23 0.00 -4.93 -5.03
C SER A 23 -0.31 -5.91 -6.15
N LEU A 24 0.65 -6.80 -6.48
CA LEU A 24 0.46 -8.20 -6.90
C LEU A 24 1.76 -8.75 -7.52
N GLN A 25 2.22 -9.85 -6.91
CA GLN A 25 3.30 -10.78 -7.30
C GLN A 25 4.74 -10.48 -6.81
N PRO A 26 5.25 -11.28 -5.85
CA PRO A 26 6.65 -11.67 -5.83
C PRO A 26 6.84 -12.88 -6.75
N ASN A 27 7.76 -12.82 -7.69
CA ASN A 27 8.50 -13.99 -8.13
C ASN A 27 9.86 -13.53 -8.68
N HIS A 28 10.90 -13.93 -7.97
CA HIS A 28 12.28 -13.90 -8.41
C HIS A 28 12.46 -14.80 -9.65
N VAL A 29 13.02 -14.28 -10.74
CA VAL A 29 14.07 -14.96 -11.53
C VAL A 29 14.94 -13.88 -12.17
N ALA A 30 16.24 -13.95 -11.91
CA ALA A 30 17.26 -13.22 -12.66
C ALA A 30 17.67 -14.05 -13.89
N ALA A 31 17.76 -13.43 -15.07
CA ALA A 31 18.81 -13.67 -16.07
C ALA A 31 18.55 -12.79 -17.30
N GLU A 32 19.64 -12.23 -17.79
CA GLU A 32 19.86 -11.45 -19.01
C GLU A 32 18.86 -11.64 -20.16
N GLN A 33 18.35 -10.53 -20.67
CA GLN A 33 18.18 -10.39 -22.12
C GLN A 33 18.32 -8.92 -22.53
N SER A 34 19.37 -8.68 -23.31
CA SER A 34 19.65 -7.44 -24.01
C SER A 34 18.43 -6.99 -24.83
N GLN A 35 17.71 -5.99 -24.35
CA GLN A 35 16.72 -5.28 -25.17
C GLN A 35 17.26 -3.90 -25.52
N LYS A 36 17.48 -3.72 -26.83
CA LYS A 36 17.75 -2.43 -27.49
C LYS A 36 16.95 -1.34 -26.81
N THR A 37 17.63 -0.43 -26.13
CA THR A 37 17.04 0.80 -25.64
C THR A 37 16.56 1.57 -26.86
N SER A 38 15.25 1.59 -27.11
CA SER A 38 14.64 2.58 -27.99
C SER A 38 14.97 3.94 -27.41
N THR A 39 16.02 4.56 -27.93
CA THR A 39 16.41 5.93 -27.61
C THR A 39 15.27 6.82 -28.05
N VAL A 40 14.39 7.17 -27.11
CA VAL A 40 13.42 8.24 -27.30
C VAL A 40 14.22 9.49 -27.65
N HIS A 41 14.23 9.84 -28.94
CA HIS A 41 15.05 10.90 -29.51
C HIS A 41 14.40 12.28 -29.28
N MET A 42 14.01 12.56 -28.03
CA MET A 42 13.47 13.87 -27.62
C MET A 42 14.44 14.57 -26.68
N SER A 43 14.73 15.84 -26.96
CA SER A 43 15.56 16.66 -26.07
C SER A 43 14.85 16.87 -24.73
N GLN A 44 15.60 16.97 -23.64
CA GLN A 44 15.06 17.20 -22.30
C GLN A 44 14.20 18.47 -22.24
N LYS A 45 14.64 19.56 -22.89
CA LYS A 45 13.89 20.82 -22.98
C LYS A 45 12.54 20.67 -23.69
N THR A 46 12.49 19.83 -24.73
CA THR A 46 11.25 19.51 -25.45
C THR A 46 10.27 18.74 -24.55
N ILE A 47 10.77 17.78 -23.78
CA ILE A 47 9.96 17.01 -22.83
C ILE A 47 9.43 17.93 -21.72
N GLU A 48 10.26 18.80 -21.15
CA GLU A 48 9.87 19.77 -20.12
C GLU A 48 8.80 20.76 -20.61
N HIS A 49 8.94 21.26 -21.84
CA HIS A 49 7.94 22.14 -22.44
C HIS A 49 6.60 21.41 -22.60
N LYS A 50 6.62 20.20 -23.17
CA LYS A 50 5.41 19.37 -23.34
C LYS A 50 4.76 19.04 -22.00
N LEU A 51 5.55 18.70 -20.99
CA LEU A 51 5.07 18.46 -19.62
C LEU A 51 4.34 19.68 -19.06
N LYS A 52 4.95 20.86 -19.16
CA LYS A 52 4.34 22.11 -18.67
C LYS A 52 3.00 22.41 -19.34
N VAL A 53 2.87 22.13 -20.63
CA VAL A 53 1.60 22.32 -21.36
C VAL A 53 0.56 21.28 -20.92
N ALA A 54 0.95 20.00 -20.85
CA ALA A 54 0.08 18.92 -20.37
C ALA A 54 -0.39 19.15 -18.92
N ASP A 55 0.51 19.59 -18.03
CA ASP A 55 0.21 19.92 -16.63
C ASP A 55 -0.78 21.07 -16.51
N LYS A 56 -0.64 22.11 -17.35
CA LYS A 56 -1.58 23.23 -17.38
C LYS A 56 -2.98 22.78 -17.79
N GLU A 57 -3.08 21.86 -18.76
CA GLU A 57 -4.35 21.27 -19.21
C GLU A 57 -4.95 20.32 -18.16
N ALA A 58 -4.11 19.57 -17.44
CA ALA A 58 -4.52 18.62 -16.41
C ALA A 58 -4.80 19.28 -15.03
N ALA A 59 -4.36 20.51 -14.80
CA ALA A 59 -4.52 21.25 -13.53
C ALA A 59 -5.92 21.15 -12.86
N PRO A 60 -7.05 21.36 -13.56
CA PRO A 60 -8.37 21.21 -12.94
C PRO A 60 -8.69 19.77 -12.52
N LEU A 61 -8.10 18.76 -13.16
CA LEU A 61 -8.27 17.35 -12.76
C LEU A 61 -7.45 17.02 -11.52
N TYR A 62 -6.24 17.58 -11.38
CA TYR A 62 -5.44 17.44 -10.16
C TYR A 62 -6.15 18.01 -8.93
N ALA A 63 -6.77 19.19 -9.05
CA ALA A 63 -7.54 19.78 -7.95
C ALA A 63 -8.70 18.87 -7.50
N LYS A 64 -9.34 18.16 -8.43
CA LYS A 64 -10.40 17.19 -8.11
C LYS A 64 -9.85 15.93 -7.43
N ILE A 65 -8.73 15.38 -7.92
CA ILE A 65 -8.04 14.26 -7.28
C ILE A 65 -7.66 14.62 -5.84
N ASP A 66 -7.02 15.77 -5.63
CA ASP A 66 -6.62 16.26 -4.31
C ASP A 66 -7.81 16.37 -3.36
N HIS A 67 -8.95 16.88 -3.85
CA HIS A 67 -10.17 17.00 -3.06
C HIS A 67 -10.71 15.63 -2.64
N ILE A 68 -10.81 14.68 -3.57
CA ILE A 68 -11.28 13.32 -3.30
C ILE A 68 -10.34 12.60 -2.33
N GLN A 69 -9.03 12.70 -2.52
CA GLN A 69 -8.03 12.09 -1.64
C GLN A 69 -8.11 12.64 -0.21
N ARG A 70 -8.26 13.97 -0.05
CA ARG A 70 -8.48 14.57 1.28
C ARG A 70 -9.75 14.03 1.93
N HIS A 71 -10.83 13.89 1.19
CA HIS A 71 -12.07 13.34 1.72
C HIS A 71 -11.91 11.88 2.18
N ILE A 72 -11.21 11.04 1.40
CA ILE A 72 -10.87 9.66 1.78
C ILE A 72 -10.03 9.64 3.06
N GLU A 73 -9.00 10.49 3.17
CA GLU A 73 -8.13 10.54 4.35
C GLU A 73 -8.87 10.98 5.62
N VAL A 74 -9.76 11.98 5.51
CA VAL A 74 -10.62 12.40 6.64
C VAL A 74 -11.50 11.23 7.08
N LYS A 75 -12.11 10.51 6.12
CA LYS A 75 -12.94 9.34 6.41
C LYS A 75 -12.12 8.21 7.06
N LYS A 76 -10.92 7.94 6.56
CA LYS A 76 -9.99 6.94 7.12
C LYS A 76 -9.62 7.28 8.56
N ALA A 77 -9.29 8.55 8.82
CA ALA A 77 -8.95 9.00 10.16
C ALA A 77 -10.11 8.82 11.15
N LYS A 78 -11.34 9.10 10.71
CA LYS A 78 -12.55 8.97 11.53
C LYS A 78 -12.97 7.52 11.76
N ASP A 79 -13.03 6.73 10.69
CA ASP A 79 -13.75 5.45 10.70
C ASP A 79 -12.81 4.26 10.95
N LEU A 80 -11.50 4.41 10.71
CA LEU A 80 -10.53 3.31 10.75
C LEU A 80 -9.39 3.52 11.76
N LYS A 81 -8.71 4.68 11.75
CA LYS A 81 -7.48 4.86 12.55
C LYS A 81 -7.67 4.62 14.05
N VAL A 82 -8.78 5.11 14.60
CA VAL A 82 -9.06 4.97 16.05
C VAL A 82 -9.31 3.50 16.41
N ILE A 83 -10.13 2.79 15.63
CA ILE A 83 -10.46 1.40 15.92
C ILE A 83 -9.28 0.46 15.68
N GLU A 84 -8.48 0.73 14.64
CA GLU A 84 -7.23 0.03 14.38
C GLU A 84 -6.27 0.15 15.56
N LEU A 85 -6.10 1.37 16.11
CA LEU A 85 -5.24 1.58 17.26
C LEU A 85 -5.69 0.78 18.49
N TYR A 86 -7.00 0.74 18.77
CA TYR A 86 -7.54 -0.05 19.88
C TYR A 86 -7.36 -1.55 19.66
N ILE A 87 -7.73 -2.08 18.49
CA ILE A 87 -7.60 -3.52 18.22
C ILE A 87 -6.12 -3.95 18.24
N ASN A 88 -5.22 -3.15 17.67
CA ASN A 88 -3.79 -3.44 17.72
C ASN A 88 -3.25 -3.39 19.16
N LYS A 89 -3.76 -2.49 20.00
CA LYS A 89 -3.43 -2.47 21.43
C LYS A 89 -3.89 -3.76 22.12
N ASP A 90 -5.11 -4.21 21.83
CA ASP A 90 -5.67 -5.43 22.40
C ASP A 90 -4.88 -6.68 21.98
N ILE A 91 -4.50 -6.78 20.69
CA ILE A 91 -3.63 -7.86 20.18
C ILE A 91 -2.28 -7.84 20.90
N ASN A 92 -1.62 -6.68 20.98
CA ASN A 92 -0.33 -6.55 21.66
C ASN A 92 -0.41 -6.91 23.14
N GLN A 93 -1.52 -6.55 23.81
CA GLN A 93 -1.74 -6.91 25.21
C GLN A 93 -1.94 -8.41 25.36
N LEU A 94 -2.75 -9.02 24.50
CA LEU A 94 -3.00 -10.45 24.46
C LEU A 94 -1.70 -11.25 24.24
N GLU A 95 -0.84 -10.79 23.33
CA GLU A 95 0.49 -11.37 23.10
C GLU A 95 1.41 -11.23 24.32
N LYS A 96 1.46 -10.05 24.96
CA LYS A 96 2.25 -9.84 26.17
C LYS A 96 1.82 -10.74 27.32
N GLN A 97 0.51 -10.89 27.53
CA GLN A 97 -0.05 -11.74 28.58
C GLN A 97 0.26 -13.22 28.36
N ASN A 98 0.41 -13.66 27.11
CA ASN A 98 0.64 -15.06 26.75
C ASN A 98 2.09 -15.36 26.30
N LYS A 99 3.00 -14.38 26.34
CA LYS A 99 4.37 -14.46 25.82
C LYS A 99 5.10 -15.76 26.19
N ARG A 100 5.13 -16.10 27.48
CA ARG A 100 5.83 -17.30 27.97
C ARG A 100 5.24 -18.60 27.40
N LEU A 101 3.91 -18.66 27.31
CA LEU A 101 3.19 -19.82 26.80
C LEU A 101 3.38 -19.96 25.29
N LEU A 102 3.34 -18.85 24.56
CA LEU A 102 3.62 -18.80 23.13
C LEU A 102 5.05 -19.23 22.81
N THR A 103 6.05 -18.79 23.59
CA THR A 103 7.44 -19.25 23.42
C THR A 103 7.53 -20.76 23.56
N LYS A 104 6.94 -21.36 24.61
CA LYS A 104 6.92 -22.82 24.78
C LYS A 104 6.26 -23.52 23.59
N PHE A 105 5.13 -22.99 23.12
CA PHE A 105 4.42 -23.54 21.98
C PHE A 105 5.27 -23.51 20.71
N TYR A 106 5.84 -22.35 20.36
CA TYR A 106 6.68 -22.20 19.15
C TYR A 106 7.93 -23.07 19.18
N THR A 107 8.56 -23.24 20.35
CA THR A 107 9.66 -24.20 20.52
C THR A 107 9.19 -25.65 20.34
N SER A 108 7.94 -25.97 20.71
CA SER A 108 7.41 -27.35 20.64
C SER A 108 6.99 -27.79 19.23
N ILE A 109 6.73 -26.85 18.33
CA ILE A 109 6.23 -27.16 16.97
C ILE A 109 7.30 -27.10 15.88
N ASP A 110 8.54 -26.74 16.24
CA ASP A 110 9.71 -26.70 15.34
C ASP A 110 9.45 -26.00 13.99
N ASN A 111 9.05 -24.74 14.05
CA ASN A 111 8.79 -23.88 12.88
C ASN A 111 7.65 -24.34 11.95
N GLN A 112 6.80 -25.30 12.36
CA GLN A 112 5.57 -25.58 11.63
C GLN A 112 4.69 -24.32 11.51
N THR A 113 4.21 -24.07 10.30
CA THR A 113 3.30 -22.96 9.99
C THR A 113 1.86 -23.44 9.93
N TRP A 114 0.93 -22.51 10.04
CA TRP A 114 -0.51 -22.75 9.92
C TRP A 114 -1.19 -21.52 9.32
N ASP A 115 -2.30 -21.74 8.62
CA ASP A 115 -3.08 -20.68 7.98
C ASP A 115 -4.46 -20.52 8.64
N SER A 116 -4.84 -21.42 9.56
CA SER A 116 -6.14 -21.36 10.23
C SER A 116 -6.09 -21.66 11.72
N THR A 117 -7.11 -21.17 12.43
CA THR A 117 -7.33 -21.50 13.85
C THR A 117 -7.58 -23.00 14.06
N SER A 118 -8.10 -23.72 13.05
CA SER A 118 -8.28 -25.17 13.15
C SER A 118 -6.94 -25.91 13.10
N GLU A 119 -6.04 -25.49 12.22
CA GLU A 119 -4.70 -26.07 12.09
C GLU A 119 -3.86 -25.83 13.34
N VAL A 120 -3.84 -24.60 13.88
CA VAL A 120 -3.08 -24.32 15.10
C VAL A 120 -3.60 -25.12 16.29
N LYS A 121 -4.91 -25.37 16.39
CA LYS A 121 -5.49 -26.24 17.43
C LYS A 121 -4.95 -27.67 17.33
N LYS A 122 -4.87 -28.23 16.12
CA LYS A 122 -4.27 -29.55 15.89
C LYS A 122 -2.78 -29.58 16.25
N LEU A 123 -2.04 -28.50 15.99
CA LEU A 123 -0.64 -28.38 16.39
C LEU A 123 -0.51 -28.34 17.91
N ILE A 124 -1.34 -27.56 18.61
CA ILE A 124 -1.39 -27.48 20.07
C ILE A 124 -1.62 -28.87 20.67
N ASP A 125 -2.55 -29.64 20.12
CA ASP A 125 -2.89 -30.98 20.63
C ASP A 125 -1.71 -31.96 20.54
N LYS A 126 -0.85 -31.82 19.52
CA LYS A 126 0.35 -32.64 19.32
C LYS A 126 1.52 -32.28 20.25
N THR A 127 1.47 -31.15 20.94
CA THR A 127 2.55 -30.75 21.85
C THR A 127 2.54 -31.55 23.16
N ASN A 128 3.69 -31.59 23.85
CA ASN A 128 3.81 -32.18 25.19
C ASN A 128 3.40 -31.22 26.33
N LEU A 129 2.69 -30.13 26.01
CA LEU A 129 2.20 -29.16 26.99
C LEU A 129 1.11 -29.77 27.89
N SER A 130 0.96 -29.24 29.09
CA SER A 130 -0.12 -29.65 29.99
C SER A 130 -1.51 -29.30 29.41
N THR A 131 -2.55 -30.01 29.83
CA THR A 131 -3.94 -29.75 29.39
C THR A 131 -4.33 -28.30 29.58
N ASN A 132 -4.04 -27.72 30.75
CA ASN A 132 -4.32 -26.31 31.04
C ASN A 132 -3.56 -25.34 30.10
N GLU A 133 -2.28 -25.64 29.79
CA GLU A 133 -1.52 -24.84 28.83
C GLU A 133 -2.10 -24.93 27.41
N LYS A 134 -2.53 -26.12 26.98
CA LYS A 134 -3.21 -26.32 25.69
C LYS A 134 -4.51 -25.53 25.62
N ASP A 135 -5.36 -25.60 26.64
CA ASP A 135 -6.64 -24.89 26.67
C ASP A 135 -6.45 -23.37 26.63
N ARG A 136 -5.47 -22.86 27.37
CA ARG A 136 -5.10 -21.43 27.31
C ARG A 136 -4.57 -21.00 25.95
N LEU A 137 -3.79 -21.84 25.26
CA LEU A 137 -3.33 -21.57 23.90
C LEU A 137 -4.51 -21.55 22.91
N LYS A 138 -5.43 -22.51 23.00
CA LYS A 138 -6.62 -22.56 22.15
C LYS A 138 -7.43 -21.27 22.30
N LEU A 139 -7.69 -20.85 23.55
CA LEU A 139 -8.38 -19.60 23.85
C LEU A 139 -7.65 -18.37 23.30
N TYR A 140 -6.33 -18.31 23.45
CA TYR A 140 -5.51 -17.23 22.90
C TYR A 140 -5.70 -17.10 21.37
N PHE A 141 -5.60 -18.20 20.63
CA PHE A 141 -5.71 -18.16 19.16
C PHE A 141 -7.13 -17.84 18.70
N GLU A 142 -8.16 -18.24 19.45
CA GLU A 142 -9.55 -17.83 19.20
C GLU A 142 -9.73 -16.32 19.41
N GLN A 143 -9.22 -15.78 20.51
CA GLN A 143 -9.30 -14.35 20.80
C GLN A 143 -8.54 -13.51 19.77
N ARG A 144 -7.35 -13.96 19.38
CA ARG A 144 -6.56 -13.30 18.32
C ARG A 144 -7.29 -13.31 16.98
N ALA A 145 -7.82 -14.46 16.56
CA ALA A 145 -8.58 -14.57 15.31
C ALA A 145 -9.84 -13.69 15.31
N TYR A 146 -10.53 -13.58 16.44
CA TYR A 146 -11.67 -12.67 16.59
C TYR A 146 -11.27 -11.19 16.42
N LEU A 147 -10.15 -10.77 17.02
CA LEU A 147 -9.63 -9.41 16.88
C LEU A 147 -9.21 -9.11 15.45
N GLU A 148 -8.51 -10.04 14.79
CA GLU A 148 -8.12 -9.94 13.38
C GLU A 148 -9.35 -9.84 12.46
N THR A 149 -10.36 -10.68 12.68
CA THR A 149 -11.62 -10.63 11.92
C THR A 149 -12.31 -9.28 12.08
N ARG A 150 -12.40 -8.76 13.31
CA ARG A 150 -12.99 -7.43 13.56
C ARG A 150 -12.22 -6.31 12.86
N LEU A 151 -10.90 -6.40 12.77
CA LEU A 151 -10.10 -5.42 12.05
C LEU A 151 -10.37 -5.50 10.55
N ASN A 152 -10.37 -6.72 9.99
CA ASN A 152 -10.67 -6.96 8.58
C ASN A 152 -12.07 -6.46 8.19
N ASP A 153 -13.09 -6.69 9.02
CA ASP A 153 -14.44 -6.18 8.81
C ASP A 153 -14.48 -4.65 8.73
N ARG A 154 -13.65 -3.96 9.51
CA ARG A 154 -13.56 -2.49 9.50
C ARG A 154 -12.89 -1.99 8.23
N TYR A 155 -11.81 -2.65 7.81
CA TYR A 155 -11.16 -2.38 6.53
C TYR A 155 -12.12 -2.58 5.36
N GLN A 156 -12.84 -3.70 5.30
CA GLN A 156 -13.81 -3.98 4.25
C GLN A 156 -14.95 -2.95 4.22
N LYS A 157 -15.48 -2.58 5.39
CA LYS A 157 -16.51 -1.52 5.48
C LYS A 157 -15.98 -0.18 4.99
N PHE A 158 -14.75 0.17 5.37
CA PHE A 158 -14.11 1.40 4.90
C PHE A 158 -13.94 1.40 3.38
N ASP A 159 -13.41 0.31 2.80
CA ASP A 159 -13.20 0.15 1.37
C ASP A 159 -14.51 0.27 0.57
N ASN A 160 -15.56 -0.43 1.01
CA ASN A 160 -16.90 -0.30 0.43
C ASN A 160 -17.41 1.14 0.51
N SER A 161 -17.12 1.83 1.61
CA SER A 161 -17.57 3.21 1.82
C SER A 161 -16.86 4.26 0.95
N ILE A 162 -15.72 3.91 0.34
CA ILE A 162 -14.95 4.79 -0.56
C ILE A 162 -14.91 4.28 -2.00
N GLU A 163 -15.67 3.24 -2.32
CA GLU A 163 -15.63 2.56 -3.62
C GLU A 163 -15.88 3.52 -4.79
N ASN A 164 -16.88 4.40 -4.65
CA ASN A 164 -17.22 5.38 -5.68
C ASN A 164 -16.13 6.43 -5.87
N GLN A 165 -15.52 6.92 -4.78
CA GLN A 165 -14.38 7.83 -4.83
C GLN A 165 -13.19 7.16 -5.54
N ASN A 166 -12.91 5.89 -5.24
CA ASN A 166 -11.86 5.13 -5.91
C ASN A 166 -12.14 4.93 -7.41
N LYS A 167 -13.40 4.68 -7.80
CA LYS A 167 -13.81 4.63 -9.22
C LYS A 167 -13.60 5.99 -9.90
N GLU A 168 -13.96 7.09 -9.24
CA GLU A 168 -13.77 8.44 -9.78
C GLU A 168 -12.28 8.77 -9.95
N LEU A 169 -11.44 8.43 -8.96
CA LEU A 169 -9.99 8.59 -9.07
C LEU A 169 -9.42 7.86 -10.29
N LYS A 170 -9.83 6.60 -10.54
CA LYS A 170 -9.40 5.84 -11.73
C LYS A 170 -9.79 6.56 -13.04
N ILE A 171 -11.00 7.10 -13.11
CA ILE A 171 -11.48 7.86 -14.27
C ILE A 171 -10.66 9.14 -14.47
N LEU A 172 -10.41 9.91 -13.40
CA LEU A 172 -9.62 11.14 -13.46
C LEU A 172 -8.17 10.86 -13.87
N THR A 173 -7.55 9.82 -13.32
CA THR A 173 -6.20 9.37 -13.72
C THR A 173 -6.15 9.02 -15.19
N SER A 174 -7.13 8.25 -15.71
CA SER A 174 -7.17 7.91 -17.14
C SER A 174 -7.33 9.15 -18.04
N LYS A 175 -8.12 10.15 -17.61
CA LYS A 175 -8.24 11.43 -18.32
C LYS A 175 -6.91 12.19 -18.37
N ILE A 176 -6.16 12.21 -17.27
CA ILE A 176 -4.82 12.82 -17.22
C ILE A 176 -3.86 12.06 -18.14
N GLU A 177 -3.83 10.72 -18.10
CA GLU A 177 -3.00 9.92 -18.99
C GLU A 177 -3.27 10.25 -20.47
N LYS A 178 -4.54 10.43 -20.86
CA LYS A 178 -4.91 10.84 -22.23
C LYS A 178 -4.39 12.24 -22.59
N ILE A 179 -4.44 13.20 -21.65
CA ILE A 179 -3.84 14.54 -21.86
C ILE A 179 -2.34 14.41 -22.12
N TYR A 180 -1.64 13.60 -21.32
CA TYR A 180 -0.20 13.38 -21.50
C TYR A 180 0.13 12.72 -22.84
N GLN A 181 -0.63 11.70 -23.23
CA GLN A 181 -0.50 11.02 -24.52
C GLN A 181 -0.74 11.97 -25.70
N LYS A 182 -1.74 12.87 -25.62
CA LYS A 182 -2.00 13.91 -26.62
C LYS A 182 -0.79 14.82 -26.86
N HIS A 183 0.02 15.06 -25.83
CA HIS A 183 1.26 15.85 -25.93
C HIS A 183 2.50 15.01 -26.29
N GLY A 184 2.33 13.72 -26.59
CA GLY A 184 3.42 12.79 -26.90
C GLY A 184 4.27 12.41 -25.68
N ILE A 185 3.69 12.47 -24.48
CA ILE A 185 4.32 12.10 -23.22
C ILE A 185 3.81 10.72 -22.81
N THR A 186 4.56 9.68 -23.13
CA THR A 186 4.25 8.30 -22.72
C THR A 186 4.92 7.93 -21.40
N LYS A 187 4.57 6.77 -20.84
CA LYS A 187 5.19 6.25 -19.61
C LYS A 187 6.70 6.05 -19.78
N GLU A 188 7.13 5.62 -20.96
CA GLU A 188 8.54 5.41 -21.33
C GLU A 188 9.29 6.74 -21.46
N VAL A 189 8.64 7.77 -22.03
CA VAL A 189 9.18 9.14 -22.08
C VAL A 189 9.39 9.68 -20.68
N LEU A 190 8.40 9.54 -19.79
CA LEU A 190 8.50 9.95 -18.39
C LEU A 190 9.60 9.17 -17.66
N LYS A 191 9.63 7.85 -17.79
CA LYS A 191 10.63 6.98 -17.15
C LYS A 191 12.05 7.38 -17.55
N THR A 192 12.27 7.65 -18.84
CA THR A 192 13.58 8.08 -19.36
C THR A 192 13.93 9.50 -18.91
N TYR A 193 12.95 10.41 -18.89
CA TYR A 193 13.14 11.78 -18.40
C TYR A 193 13.54 11.80 -16.91
N TYR A 194 12.82 11.07 -16.06
CA TYR A 194 13.12 11.01 -14.62
C TYR A 194 14.37 10.19 -14.30
N ALA A 195 14.70 9.16 -15.08
CA ALA A 195 15.96 8.42 -14.91
C ALA A 195 17.20 9.28 -15.21
N LYS A 196 17.10 10.23 -16.16
CA LYS A 196 18.16 11.20 -16.48
C LYS A 196 18.22 12.37 -15.50
N LYS A 197 17.12 12.63 -14.79
CA LYS A 197 17.04 13.62 -13.73
C LYS A 197 17.54 12.97 -12.43
N THR A 198 18.85 12.72 -12.35
CA THR A 198 19.50 12.37 -11.09
C THR A 198 19.11 13.40 -10.04
N VAL A 199 18.30 12.99 -9.07
CA VAL A 199 18.07 13.78 -7.86
C VAL A 199 19.39 13.76 -7.11
N ARG A 200 20.17 14.84 -7.19
CA ARG A 200 21.19 15.07 -6.16
C ARG A 200 20.41 15.25 -4.86
N ALA A 201 20.68 14.36 -3.91
CA ALA A 201 20.26 14.57 -2.54
C ALA A 201 21.03 15.79 -2.03
N ASP A 202 20.32 16.90 -1.84
CA ASP A 202 20.79 18.02 -1.03
C ASP A 202 20.51 17.69 0.45
#